data_AF-Q4DDN0-F1
#
_entry.id   AF-Q4DDN0-F1
#
_cell.length_a   1.000
_cell.length_b   1.000
_cell.length_c   1.000
_cell.angle_alpha   90.00
_cell.angle_beta   90.00
_cell.angle_gamma   90.00
#
_symmetry.space_group_name_H-M   'P 1'
#
loop_
_entity.id
_entity.type
_entity.pdbx_description
1 polymer ?
#
loop_
_entity_poly.entity_id
_entity_poly.type
_entity_poly.pdbx_seq_one_letter_code
_entity_poly.pdbx_strand_id
1 'polypeptide(L)'
;KEKPNTDRAVRVFCHLLQTLTEMNSWHAAWSTLQCFTRVMQEITQHPDPSRECQIIANSAMAAVFWKCSHYAFHAHCLGVAAFLTGNGGEAAAAASRAVLATLCVPNTNKERRNFERGSDSVFEKNARIAQLFGLQSAPAGLALWQRLQRMQVFQKAFPEVQALDGLLRNEMSDENIARQAIKQLSIIVQKDPSLEMYEKPLRKVVIQRYLECMAVRTTRVEASSLQIGENEASEEVYIHEIEPYILNESGIAVEIDHKTGFISFSNTTKMRVLEAFDGLAERVDFHPPALRRKIDIRPEHLLRAHDRSSIIHRLQHTCEETAEARRQSAKEREEAERENARLERIQNEEKKKEAVRLAQEARGLAEYQEHINQNRRKVVLRRLKEKYKGFDAPPALTLRASTDFVQELTTLLTAHLKKTTQQKTADVTKMNHFERACRELEIPKRKAIELEELEQHKAERAAARENFLIQHRKEFEKRQLDNQILKKFIKEAAVFAEQTQMKGKTSKRDEQQMLLQQERERLQGL
;
A
#
# COMPACT_ATOMS: atom_id res chain seq x y z
N LYS A 1 -2.94 -13.63 70.67
CA LYS A 1 -3.81 -12.53 70.17
C LYS A 1 -3.84 -12.42 68.62
N GLU A 2 -3.14 -13.28 67.87
CA GLU A 2 -3.00 -13.14 66.40
C GLU A 2 -4.06 -13.86 65.56
N LYS A 3 -4.73 -14.90 66.10
CA LYS A 3 -5.80 -15.65 65.42
C LYS A 3 -6.88 -14.76 64.75
N PRO A 4 -7.43 -13.69 65.36
CA PRO A 4 -8.45 -12.87 64.70
C PRO A 4 -7.93 -12.10 63.47
N ASN A 5 -6.65 -11.75 63.41
CA ASN A 5 -6.09 -11.01 62.27
C ASN A 5 -5.90 -11.92 61.05
N THR A 6 -5.48 -13.17 61.27
CA THR A 6 -5.29 -14.14 60.17
C THR A 6 -6.61 -14.53 59.51
N ASP A 7 -7.66 -14.80 60.28
CA ASP A 7 -9.00 -15.08 59.74
C ASP A 7 -9.55 -13.91 58.92
N ARG A 8 -9.42 -12.68 59.45
CA ARG A 8 -9.83 -11.48 58.72
C ARG A 8 -9.08 -11.31 57.40
N ALA A 9 -7.76 -11.54 57.38
CA ALA A 9 -6.96 -11.47 56.17
C ALA A 9 -7.42 -12.50 55.12
N VAL A 10 -7.63 -13.75 55.53
CA VAL A 10 -8.12 -14.82 54.64
C VAL A 10 -9.48 -14.48 54.05
N ARG A 11 -10.42 -13.98 54.87
CA ARG A 11 -11.76 -13.57 54.40
C ARG A 11 -11.70 -12.42 53.39
N VAL A 12 -10.80 -11.46 53.58
CA VAL A 12 -10.57 -10.37 52.61
C VAL A 12 -10.05 -10.91 51.28
N PHE A 13 -9.06 -11.80 51.29
CA PHE A 13 -8.56 -12.43 50.07
C PHE A 13 -9.65 -13.25 49.35
N CYS A 14 -10.44 -14.01 50.10
CA CYS A 14 -11.53 -14.81 49.53
C CYS A 14 -12.58 -13.92 48.85
N HIS A 15 -13.00 -12.85 49.52
CA HIS A 15 -13.96 -11.90 48.95
C HIS A 15 -13.38 -11.17 47.74
N LEU A 16 -12.12 -10.74 47.79
CA LEU A 16 -11.44 -10.11 46.66
C LEU A 16 -11.37 -11.05 45.45
N LEU A 17 -10.97 -12.31 45.65
CA LEU A 17 -10.94 -13.31 44.57
C LEU A 17 -12.33 -13.52 43.97
N GLN A 18 -13.36 -13.63 44.80
CA GLN A 18 -14.74 -13.76 44.34
C GLN A 18 -15.14 -12.58 43.46
N THR A 19 -14.96 -11.35 43.95
CA THR A 19 -15.32 -10.12 43.22
C THR A 19 -14.53 -9.98 41.92
N LEU A 20 -13.21 -10.21 41.93
CA LEU A 20 -12.39 -10.17 40.70
C LEU A 20 -12.82 -11.20 39.67
N THR A 21 -13.25 -12.38 40.13
CA THR A 21 -13.70 -13.46 39.27
C THR A 21 -15.10 -13.18 38.69
N GLU A 22 -16.00 -12.56 39.47
CA GLU A 22 -17.31 -12.08 38.99
C GLU A 22 -17.16 -10.95 37.97
N MET A 23 -16.16 -10.08 38.14
CA MET A 23 -15.81 -9.01 37.19
C MET A 23 -14.99 -9.51 35.99
N ASN A 24 -14.76 -10.81 35.82
CA ASN A 24 -13.90 -11.39 34.77
C ASN A 24 -12.49 -10.78 34.69
N SER A 25 -11.96 -10.25 35.80
CA SER A 25 -10.65 -9.62 35.89
C SER A 25 -9.55 -10.65 36.14
N TRP A 26 -9.34 -11.55 35.18
CA TRP A 26 -8.50 -12.76 35.34
C TRP A 26 -7.04 -12.47 35.68
N HIS A 27 -6.45 -11.42 35.12
CA HIS A 27 -5.07 -11.03 35.46
C HIS A 27 -4.97 -10.59 36.93
N ALA A 28 -5.90 -9.77 37.39
CA ALA A 28 -5.94 -9.35 38.79
C ALA A 28 -6.23 -10.53 39.71
N ALA A 29 -7.18 -11.39 39.35
CA ALA A 29 -7.48 -12.62 40.09
C ALA A 29 -6.26 -13.52 40.21
N TRP A 30 -5.47 -13.66 39.14
CA TRP A 30 -4.21 -14.41 39.15
C TRP A 30 -3.18 -13.79 40.10
N SER A 31 -2.93 -12.47 40.02
CA SER A 31 -1.99 -11.80 40.93
C SER A 31 -2.42 -11.91 42.40
N THR A 32 -3.72 -11.75 42.67
CA THR A 32 -4.30 -11.96 44.00
C THR A 32 -4.15 -13.40 44.46
N LEU A 33 -4.37 -14.38 43.58
CA LEU A 33 -4.18 -15.80 43.88
C LEU A 33 -2.73 -16.11 44.24
N GLN A 34 -1.75 -15.58 43.50
CA GLN A 34 -0.32 -15.75 43.81
C GLN A 34 0.05 -15.19 45.19
N CYS A 35 -0.49 -14.01 45.53
CA CYS A 35 -0.30 -13.42 46.85
C CYS A 35 -0.98 -14.27 47.92
N PHE A 36 -2.22 -14.71 47.68
CA PHE A 36 -3.00 -15.50 48.61
C PHE A 36 -2.36 -16.85 48.90
N THR A 37 -1.79 -17.53 47.89
CA THR A 37 -1.07 -18.78 48.08
C THR A 37 0.15 -18.62 48.99
N ARG A 38 0.86 -17.48 48.92
CA ARG A 38 2.00 -17.19 49.81
C ARG A 38 1.54 -16.97 51.25
N VAL A 39 0.49 -16.16 51.44
CA VAL A 39 -0.12 -15.96 52.76
C VAL A 39 -0.59 -17.29 53.35
N MET A 40 -1.18 -18.16 52.52
CA MET A 40 -1.60 -19.50 52.96
C MET A 40 -0.43 -20.41 53.33
N GLN A 41 0.72 -20.33 52.65
CA GLN A 41 1.93 -21.05 53.04
C GLN A 41 2.42 -20.61 54.42
N GLU A 42 2.44 -19.31 54.69
CA GLU A 42 2.80 -18.77 56.01
C GLU A 42 1.83 -19.21 57.11
N ILE A 43 0.52 -19.16 56.86
CA ILE A 43 -0.50 -19.63 57.80
C ILE A 43 -0.35 -21.13 58.09
N THR A 44 -0.03 -21.93 57.07
CA THR A 44 0.10 -23.39 57.21
C THR A 44 1.38 -23.79 57.95
N GLN A 45 2.46 -22.99 57.83
CA GLN A 45 3.72 -23.19 58.55
C GLN A 45 3.68 -22.72 60.01
N HIS A 46 2.64 -21.98 60.42
CA HIS A 46 2.46 -21.53 61.79
C HIS A 46 2.26 -22.73 62.75
N PRO A 47 2.77 -22.70 64.00
CA PRO A 47 2.67 -23.82 64.95
C PRO A 47 1.24 -24.31 65.22
N ASP A 48 0.28 -23.37 65.29
CA ASP A 48 -1.14 -23.63 65.47
C ASP A 48 -1.96 -23.08 64.28
N PRO A 49 -1.97 -23.77 63.13
CA PRO A 49 -2.61 -23.24 61.94
C PRO A 49 -4.14 -23.38 62.07
N SER A 50 -4.87 -22.30 61.78
CA SER A 50 -6.34 -22.33 61.83
C SER A 50 -6.90 -23.25 60.75
N ARG A 51 -7.57 -24.35 61.15
CA ARG A 51 -8.20 -25.29 60.22
C ARG A 51 -9.32 -24.62 59.43
N GLU A 52 -10.15 -23.81 60.10
CA GLU A 52 -11.26 -23.09 59.47
C GLU A 52 -10.76 -22.16 58.36
N CYS A 53 -9.71 -21.37 58.64
CA CYS A 53 -9.11 -20.48 57.64
C CYS A 53 -8.61 -21.26 56.42
N GLN A 54 -7.97 -22.41 56.63
CA GLN A 54 -7.49 -23.25 55.55
C GLN A 54 -8.62 -23.87 54.72
N ILE A 55 -9.72 -24.29 55.36
CA ILE A 55 -10.90 -24.82 54.66
C ILE A 55 -11.50 -23.74 53.77
N ILE A 56 -11.73 -22.53 54.31
CA ILE A 56 -12.29 -21.39 53.58
C ILE A 56 -11.38 -21.00 52.41
N ALA A 57 -10.07 -20.87 52.67
CA ALA A 57 -9.09 -20.48 51.66
C ALA A 57 -9.01 -21.49 50.50
N ASN A 58 -8.89 -22.79 50.82
CA ASN A 58 -8.83 -23.83 49.79
C ASN A 58 -10.14 -23.91 49.00
N SER A 59 -11.29 -23.70 49.64
CA SER A 59 -12.59 -23.66 48.94
C SER A 59 -12.67 -22.48 47.97
N ALA A 60 -12.21 -21.29 48.39
CA ALA A 60 -12.16 -20.11 47.52
C ALA A 60 -11.20 -20.29 46.34
N MET A 61 -9.99 -20.83 46.58
CA MET A 61 -9.03 -21.14 45.51
C MET A 61 -9.60 -22.18 44.53
N ALA A 62 -10.27 -23.22 45.06
CA ALA A 62 -10.92 -24.24 44.24
C ALA A 62 -11.98 -23.63 43.31
N ALA A 63 -12.79 -22.69 43.80
CA ALA A 63 -13.83 -22.03 42.99
C ALA A 63 -13.22 -21.23 41.81
N VAL A 64 -12.06 -20.59 42.02
CA VAL A 64 -11.33 -19.90 40.94
C VAL A 64 -10.85 -20.90 39.88
N PHE A 65 -10.21 -21.99 40.29
CA PHE A 65 -9.72 -23.00 39.34
C PHE A 65 -10.83 -23.71 38.58
N TRP A 66 -12.01 -23.86 39.20
CA TRP A 66 -13.18 -24.39 38.51
C TRP A 66 -13.59 -23.52 37.33
N LYS A 67 -13.72 -22.20 37.56
CA LYS A 67 -14.10 -21.25 36.51
C LYS A 67 -13.07 -21.15 35.39
N CYS A 68 -11.79 -21.39 35.69
CA CYS A 68 -10.72 -21.45 34.69
C CYS A 68 -10.57 -22.82 34.01
N SER A 69 -11.44 -23.80 34.27
CA SER A 69 -11.34 -25.18 33.74
C SER A 69 -10.03 -25.91 34.11
N HIS A 70 -9.38 -25.51 35.21
CA HIS A 70 -8.16 -26.13 35.72
C HIS A 70 -8.50 -27.18 36.80
N TYR A 71 -9.15 -28.27 36.37
CA TYR A 71 -9.75 -29.26 37.28
C TYR A 71 -8.76 -29.95 38.22
N ALA A 72 -7.50 -30.15 37.80
CA ALA A 72 -6.46 -30.75 38.65
C ALA A 72 -6.21 -29.93 39.93
N PHE A 73 -6.15 -28.60 39.80
CA PHE A 73 -5.91 -27.69 40.92
C PHE A 73 -7.16 -27.47 41.76
N HIS A 74 -8.34 -27.45 41.12
CA HIS A 74 -9.61 -27.49 41.82
C HIS A 74 -9.73 -28.72 42.74
N ALA A 75 -9.46 -29.91 42.19
CA ALA A 75 -9.47 -31.17 42.94
C ALA A 75 -8.41 -31.21 44.05
N HIS A 76 -7.22 -30.66 43.80
CA HIS A 76 -6.17 -30.52 44.81
C HIS A 76 -6.65 -29.70 46.01
N CYS A 77 -7.16 -28.49 45.78
CA CYS A 77 -7.64 -27.60 46.83
C CYS A 77 -8.82 -28.20 47.60
N LEU A 78 -9.81 -28.78 46.90
CA LEU A 78 -10.93 -29.45 47.56
C LEU A 78 -10.49 -30.67 48.38
N GLY A 79 -9.51 -31.44 47.89
CA GLY A 79 -8.96 -32.57 48.65
C GLY A 79 -8.33 -32.14 49.97
N VAL A 80 -7.64 -31.00 49.99
CA VAL A 80 -7.10 -30.39 51.23
C VAL A 80 -8.23 -29.91 52.14
N ALA A 81 -9.21 -29.17 51.60
CA ALA A 81 -10.35 -28.69 52.37
C ALA A 81 -11.16 -29.84 53.01
N ALA A 82 -11.42 -30.90 52.25
CA ALA A 82 -12.16 -32.08 52.72
C ALA A 82 -11.39 -32.87 53.79
N PHE A 83 -10.06 -32.94 53.69
CA PHE A 83 -9.22 -33.56 54.73
C PHE A 83 -9.26 -32.79 56.05
N LEU A 84 -9.27 -31.45 55.98
CA LEU A 84 -9.30 -30.59 57.17
C LEU A 84 -10.70 -30.48 57.80
N THR A 85 -11.74 -30.75 57.02
CA THR A 85 -13.12 -30.79 57.51
C THR A 85 -13.26 -31.93 58.53
N GLY A 86 -13.83 -31.61 59.69
CA GLY A 86 -13.99 -32.54 60.80
C GLY A 86 -14.94 -33.71 60.49
N ASN A 87 -15.40 -34.42 61.52
CA ASN A 87 -16.41 -35.46 61.34
C ASN A 87 -17.81 -34.84 61.49
N GLY A 88 -18.74 -35.16 60.59
CA GLY A 88 -20.11 -34.61 60.56
C GLY A 88 -20.74 -34.67 59.16
N GLY A 89 -21.97 -34.19 59.01
CA GLY A 89 -22.68 -34.18 57.72
C GLY A 89 -21.97 -33.35 56.64
N GLU A 90 -21.33 -32.24 57.02
CA GLU A 90 -20.52 -31.41 56.12
C GLU A 90 -19.29 -32.15 55.57
N ALA A 91 -18.76 -33.10 56.33
CA ALA A 91 -17.60 -33.90 55.93
C ALA A 91 -17.93 -34.78 54.72
N ALA A 92 -19.14 -35.35 54.68
CA ALA A 92 -19.58 -36.19 53.57
C ALA A 92 -19.78 -35.38 52.30
N ALA A 93 -20.37 -34.18 52.41
CA ALA A 93 -20.51 -33.27 51.28
C ALA A 93 -19.14 -32.79 50.75
N ALA A 94 -18.23 -32.37 51.64
CA ALA A 94 -16.88 -31.96 51.27
C ALA A 94 -16.07 -33.09 50.61
N ALA A 95 -16.13 -34.29 51.18
CA ALA A 95 -15.50 -35.48 50.62
C ALA A 95 -16.07 -35.85 49.25
N SER A 96 -17.40 -35.78 49.09
CA SER A 96 -18.07 -36.05 47.82
C SER A 96 -17.64 -35.09 46.72
N ARG A 97 -17.57 -33.78 47.01
CA ARG A 97 -17.04 -32.78 46.09
C ARG A 97 -15.58 -33.07 45.71
N ALA A 98 -14.74 -33.41 46.67
CA ALA A 98 -13.35 -33.74 46.41
C ALA A 98 -13.20 -34.98 45.51
N VAL A 99 -13.99 -36.04 45.73
CA VAL A 99 -13.97 -37.25 44.91
C VAL A 99 -14.43 -36.95 43.48
N LEU A 100 -15.58 -36.29 43.30
CA LEU A 100 -16.08 -35.89 41.98
C LEU A 100 -15.10 -34.97 41.23
N ALA A 101 -14.47 -34.05 41.94
CA ALA A 101 -13.44 -33.19 41.35
C ALA A 101 -12.25 -33.99 40.81
N THR A 102 -11.80 -35.06 41.48
CA THR A 102 -10.72 -35.91 40.95
C THR A 102 -11.11 -36.67 39.69
N LEU A 103 -12.40 -37.02 39.54
CA LEU A 103 -12.92 -37.69 38.35
C LEU A 103 -13.01 -36.74 37.14
N CYS A 104 -13.17 -35.43 37.38
CA CYS A 104 -13.17 -34.40 36.34
C CYS A 104 -11.78 -34.09 35.77
N VAL A 105 -10.69 -34.61 36.37
CA VAL A 105 -9.32 -34.29 35.94
C VAL A 105 -9.01 -35.05 34.64
N PRO A 106 -8.76 -34.36 33.52
CA PRO A 106 -8.44 -35.01 32.26
C PRO A 106 -7.11 -35.74 32.35
N ASN A 107 -6.96 -36.82 31.58
CA ASN A 107 -5.71 -37.55 31.50
C ASN A 107 -4.72 -36.77 30.60
N THR A 108 -3.96 -35.85 31.21
CA THR A 108 -3.09 -34.87 30.54
C THR A 108 -2.05 -35.48 29.59
N ASN A 109 -1.79 -36.78 29.68
CA ASN A 109 -0.86 -37.49 28.79
C ASN A 109 -1.43 -37.70 27.36
N LYS A 110 -2.72 -37.49 27.13
CA LYS A 110 -3.37 -37.73 25.82
C LYS A 110 -3.63 -36.46 25.00
N GLU A 111 -3.68 -35.28 25.63
CA GLU A 111 -3.91 -34.01 24.93
C GLU A 111 -2.63 -33.48 24.27
N ARG A 112 -2.18 -34.14 23.21
CA ARG A 112 -1.22 -33.53 22.29
C ARG A 112 -1.95 -32.56 21.36
N ARG A 113 -2.20 -31.34 21.83
CA ARG A 113 -2.36 -30.21 20.91
C ARG A 113 -0.98 -29.93 20.30
N ASN A 114 -0.65 -30.67 19.25
CA ASN A 114 0.64 -30.65 18.54
C ASN A 114 1.03 -29.26 17.96
N PHE A 115 0.19 -28.26 18.12
CA PHE A 115 0.38 -26.91 17.58
C PHE A 115 0.66 -25.84 18.65
N GLU A 116 0.53 -26.14 19.94
CA GLU A 116 0.89 -25.17 20.98
C GLU A 116 2.41 -25.14 21.14
N ARG A 117 3.05 -24.00 20.78
CA ARG A 117 4.49 -23.78 20.95
C ARG A 117 4.75 -22.72 22.03
N GLY A 118 5.71 -22.99 22.90
CA GLY A 118 6.20 -22.04 23.92
C GLY A 118 5.28 -21.88 25.14
N SER A 119 5.26 -20.65 25.67
CA SER A 119 4.54 -20.24 26.89
C SER A 119 3.02 -20.45 26.85
N ASP A 120 2.48 -20.69 25.66
CA ASP A 120 1.06 -20.96 25.49
C ASP A 120 0.68 -22.41 25.70
N SER A 121 1.67 -23.32 25.79
CA SER A 121 1.40 -24.73 26.03
C SER A 121 0.69 -24.95 27.37
N VAL A 122 -0.36 -25.78 27.35
CA VAL A 122 -1.07 -26.22 28.56
C VAL A 122 -0.08 -26.80 29.60
N PHE A 123 0.98 -27.47 29.17
CA PHE A 123 2.03 -28.00 30.03
C PHE A 123 2.79 -26.92 30.80
N GLU A 124 3.28 -25.87 30.14
CA GLU A 124 4.00 -24.78 30.81
C GLU A 124 3.08 -23.99 31.74
N LYS A 125 1.83 -23.74 31.34
CA LYS A 125 0.80 -23.11 32.19
C LYS A 125 0.54 -23.92 33.44
N ASN A 126 0.32 -25.23 33.30
CA ASN A 126 0.12 -26.14 34.41
C ASN A 126 1.35 -26.23 35.32
N ALA A 127 2.56 -26.22 34.77
CA ALA A 127 3.79 -26.18 35.56
C ALA A 127 3.88 -24.88 36.39
N ARG A 128 3.52 -23.74 35.81
CA ARG A 128 3.50 -22.44 36.51
C ARG A 128 2.47 -22.40 37.64
N ILE A 129 1.29 -23.00 37.45
CA ILE A 129 0.29 -23.11 38.52
C ILE A 129 0.78 -24.08 39.60
N ALA A 130 1.39 -25.20 39.22
CA ALA A 130 1.96 -26.18 40.15
C ALA A 130 3.00 -25.55 41.10
N GLN A 131 3.83 -24.63 40.59
CA GLN A 131 4.79 -23.87 41.40
C GLN A 131 4.14 -23.07 42.53
N LEU A 132 2.90 -22.57 42.36
CA LEU A 132 2.19 -21.85 43.44
C LEU A 132 1.93 -22.74 44.66
N PHE A 133 1.76 -24.05 44.43
CA PHE A 133 1.53 -25.06 45.47
C PHE A 133 2.81 -25.80 45.87
N GLY A 134 3.98 -25.40 45.35
CA GLY A 134 5.24 -26.11 45.58
C GLY A 134 5.29 -27.50 44.93
N LEU A 135 4.48 -27.73 43.90
CA LEU A 135 4.45 -28.98 43.14
C LEU A 135 5.36 -28.89 41.92
N GLN A 136 6.02 -30.00 41.56
CA GLN A 136 6.88 -30.07 40.37
C GLN A 136 6.07 -30.03 39.06
N SER A 137 4.86 -30.58 39.08
CA SER A 137 3.96 -30.64 37.93
C SER A 137 2.49 -30.64 38.40
N ALA A 138 1.56 -30.41 37.48
CA ALA A 138 0.14 -30.55 37.80
C ALA A 138 -0.16 -32.00 38.23
N PRO A 139 -0.87 -32.18 39.35
CA PRO A 139 -1.10 -33.50 39.89
C PRO A 139 -2.07 -34.27 39.00
N ALA A 140 -1.68 -35.47 38.57
CA ALA A 140 -2.54 -36.34 37.76
C ALA A 140 -3.77 -36.82 38.56
N GLY A 141 -4.89 -37.06 37.88
CA GLY A 141 -6.14 -37.50 38.52
C GLY A 141 -5.98 -38.74 39.40
N LEU A 142 -5.19 -39.73 38.97
CA LEU A 142 -4.89 -40.94 39.75
C LEU A 142 -4.08 -40.61 41.02
N ALA A 143 -3.08 -39.73 40.91
CA ALA A 143 -2.27 -39.32 42.05
C ALA A 143 -3.08 -38.54 43.10
N LEU A 144 -4.03 -37.71 42.65
CA LEU A 144 -4.98 -37.03 43.52
C LEU A 144 -5.91 -38.01 44.24
N TRP A 145 -6.45 -38.99 43.52
CA TRP A 145 -7.30 -40.02 44.11
C TRP A 145 -6.57 -40.88 45.15
N GLN A 146 -5.36 -41.37 44.83
CA GLN A 146 -4.51 -42.07 45.78
C GLN A 146 -4.20 -41.22 47.02
N ARG A 147 -4.07 -39.91 46.85
CA ARG A 147 -3.94 -38.97 47.97
C ARG A 147 -5.22 -38.90 48.81
N LEU A 148 -6.40 -38.82 48.21
CA LEU A 148 -7.68 -38.83 48.94
C LEU A 148 -7.87 -40.12 49.75
N GLN A 149 -7.47 -41.26 49.22
CA GLN A 149 -7.49 -42.54 49.94
C GLN A 149 -6.55 -42.53 51.14
N ARG A 150 -5.29 -42.09 50.96
CA ARG A 150 -4.32 -41.96 52.06
C ARG A 150 -4.80 -41.00 53.16
N MET A 151 -5.52 -39.95 52.78
CA MET A 151 -6.12 -38.98 53.70
C MET A 151 -7.46 -39.45 54.30
N GLN A 152 -7.92 -40.67 53.99
CA GLN A 152 -9.21 -41.23 54.42
C GLN A 152 -10.42 -40.34 54.07
N VAL A 153 -10.31 -39.51 53.03
CA VAL A 153 -11.40 -38.65 52.56
C VAL A 153 -12.40 -39.45 51.73
N PHE A 154 -11.92 -40.38 50.91
CA PHE A 154 -12.76 -41.19 50.02
C PHE A 154 -13.86 -41.95 50.77
N GLN A 155 -13.51 -42.55 51.92
CA GLN A 155 -14.44 -43.32 52.75
C GLN A 155 -15.56 -42.48 53.36
N LYS A 156 -15.39 -41.16 53.45
CA LYS A 156 -16.40 -40.21 53.97
C LYS A 156 -17.40 -39.76 52.91
N ALA A 157 -17.10 -39.93 51.62
CA ALA A 157 -17.97 -39.49 50.53
C ALA A 157 -19.29 -40.28 50.52
N PHE A 158 -20.34 -39.73 49.92
CA PHE A 158 -21.63 -40.40 49.80
C PHE A 158 -21.49 -41.73 49.04
N PRO A 159 -22.24 -42.78 49.41
CA PRO A 159 -22.17 -44.10 48.75
C PRO A 159 -22.39 -44.00 47.23
N GLU A 160 -23.25 -43.10 46.79
CA GLU A 160 -23.54 -42.87 45.38
C GLU A 160 -22.33 -42.36 44.60
N VAL A 161 -21.53 -41.49 45.22
CA VAL A 161 -20.30 -40.94 44.65
C VAL A 161 -19.20 -42.00 44.62
N GLN A 162 -19.11 -42.83 45.66
CA GLN A 162 -18.19 -43.98 45.67
C GLN A 162 -18.53 -44.99 44.56
N ALA A 163 -19.83 -45.23 44.32
CA ALA A 163 -20.29 -46.10 43.24
C ALA A 163 -19.91 -45.53 41.86
N LEU A 164 -20.09 -44.22 41.63
CA LEU A 164 -19.66 -43.57 40.39
C LEU A 164 -18.14 -43.66 40.19
N ASP A 165 -17.35 -43.44 41.25
CA ASP A 165 -15.89 -43.57 41.21
C ASP A 165 -15.47 -44.98 40.78
N GLY A 166 -16.10 -46.01 41.34
CA GLY A 166 -15.89 -47.41 40.95
C GLY A 166 -16.24 -47.69 39.49
N LEU A 167 -17.37 -47.19 39.00
CA LEU A 167 -17.78 -47.36 37.60
C LEU A 167 -16.77 -46.73 36.63
N LEU A 168 -16.33 -45.51 36.94
CA LEU A 168 -15.46 -44.76 36.05
C LEU A 168 -14.01 -45.25 36.09
N ARG A 169 -13.48 -45.66 37.24
CA ARG A 169 -12.07 -46.08 37.34
C ARG A 169 -11.78 -47.47 36.80
N ASN A 170 -12.80 -48.30 36.60
CA ASN A 170 -12.64 -49.58 35.92
C ASN A 170 -12.22 -49.35 34.46
N GLU A 171 -11.19 -50.07 34.01
CA GLU A 171 -10.48 -49.78 32.74
C GLU A 171 -11.37 -49.97 31.50
N MET A 172 -12.39 -50.82 31.59
CA MET A 172 -13.29 -51.13 30.49
C MET A 172 -14.61 -50.40 30.69
N SER A 173 -14.79 -49.25 30.04
CA SER A 173 -16.08 -48.54 30.01
C SER A 173 -16.89 -48.97 28.80
N ASP A 174 -17.53 -50.12 28.91
CA ASP A 174 -18.48 -50.61 27.90
C ASP A 174 -19.75 -49.74 27.91
N GLU A 175 -20.57 -49.85 26.87
CA GLU A 175 -21.83 -49.11 26.73
C GLU A 175 -22.73 -49.22 27.98
N ASN A 176 -22.80 -50.42 28.57
CA ASN A 176 -23.54 -50.65 29.81
C ASN A 176 -22.99 -49.84 31.00
N ILE A 177 -21.66 -49.71 31.10
CA ILE A 177 -20.99 -48.97 32.17
C ILE A 177 -21.16 -47.47 31.96
N ALA A 178 -21.11 -46.99 30.71
CA ALA A 178 -21.39 -45.60 30.38
C ALA A 178 -22.82 -45.21 30.77
N ARG A 179 -23.81 -46.05 30.42
CA ARG A 179 -25.23 -45.86 30.80
C ARG A 179 -25.41 -45.88 32.32
N GLN A 180 -24.78 -46.82 33.02
CA GLN A 180 -24.82 -46.87 34.49
C GLN A 180 -24.17 -45.63 35.11
N ALA A 181 -23.05 -45.16 34.58
CA ALA A 181 -22.34 -43.99 35.10
C ALA A 181 -23.18 -42.71 34.95
N ILE A 182 -23.85 -42.53 33.81
CA ILE A 182 -24.74 -41.37 33.59
C ILE A 182 -25.97 -41.44 34.48
N LYS A 183 -26.62 -42.61 34.59
CA LYS A 183 -27.73 -42.80 35.53
C LYS A 183 -27.30 -42.49 36.98
N GLN A 184 -26.12 -42.97 37.36
CA GLN A 184 -25.57 -42.73 38.70
C GLN A 184 -25.27 -41.25 38.93
N LEU A 185 -24.77 -40.55 37.91
CA LEU A 185 -24.56 -39.10 37.93
C LEU A 185 -25.87 -38.35 38.13
N SER A 186 -26.94 -38.73 37.41
CA SER A 186 -28.27 -38.14 37.59
C SER A 186 -28.82 -38.35 39.01
N ILE A 187 -28.59 -39.54 39.60
CA ILE A 187 -28.96 -39.81 41.01
C ILE A 187 -28.20 -38.88 41.98
N ILE A 188 -26.91 -38.66 41.75
CA ILE A 188 -26.08 -37.78 42.60
C ILE A 188 -26.60 -36.34 42.55
N VAL A 189 -26.87 -35.82 41.35
CA VAL A 189 -27.36 -34.44 41.15
C VAL A 189 -28.76 -34.25 41.75
N GLN A 190 -29.65 -35.24 41.62
CA GLN A 190 -30.98 -35.21 42.23
C GLN A 190 -30.92 -35.18 43.76
N LYS A 191 -29.97 -35.89 44.38
CA LYS A 191 -29.82 -35.94 45.84
C LYS A 191 -29.14 -34.69 46.41
N ASP A 192 -28.15 -34.15 45.72
CA ASP A 192 -27.43 -32.95 46.12
C ASP A 192 -27.27 -32.00 44.91
N PRO A 193 -28.17 -31.02 44.76
CA PRO A 193 -28.10 -30.04 43.69
C PRO A 193 -26.80 -29.21 43.68
N SER A 194 -26.08 -29.15 44.81
CA SER A 194 -24.78 -28.45 44.83
C SER A 194 -23.69 -29.15 44.01
N LEU A 195 -23.92 -30.41 43.62
CA LEU A 195 -23.01 -31.22 42.80
C LEU A 195 -23.31 -31.14 41.30
N GLU A 196 -24.38 -30.43 40.89
CA GLU A 196 -24.77 -30.22 39.49
C GLU A 196 -23.62 -29.66 38.65
N MET A 197 -22.77 -28.81 39.25
CA MET A 197 -21.61 -28.25 38.56
C MET A 197 -20.70 -29.32 37.93
N TYR A 198 -20.58 -30.51 38.54
CA TYR A 198 -19.72 -31.58 38.04
C TYR A 198 -20.37 -32.40 36.91
N GLU A 199 -21.66 -32.25 36.67
CA GLU A 199 -22.40 -33.09 35.73
C GLU A 199 -21.82 -33.01 34.31
N LYS A 200 -21.71 -31.80 33.76
CA LYS A 200 -21.23 -31.59 32.39
C LYS A 200 -19.78 -32.09 32.19
N PRO A 201 -18.80 -31.77 33.06
CA PRO A 201 -17.45 -32.32 32.93
C PRO A 201 -17.39 -33.84 33.09
N LEU A 202 -18.14 -34.42 34.03
CA LEU A 202 -18.17 -35.88 34.22
C LEU A 202 -18.80 -36.60 33.02
N ARG A 203 -19.85 -36.03 32.43
CA ARG A 203 -20.47 -36.55 31.21
C ARG A 203 -19.48 -36.61 30.05
N LYS A 204 -18.62 -35.59 29.90
CA LYS A 204 -17.50 -35.62 28.94
C LYS A 204 -16.50 -36.74 29.24
N VAL A 205 -16.15 -36.95 30.50
CA VAL A 205 -15.25 -38.05 30.91
C VAL A 205 -15.87 -39.43 30.59
N VAL A 206 -17.18 -39.59 30.78
CA VAL A 206 -17.92 -40.80 30.39
C VAL A 206 -17.86 -41.00 28.88
N ILE A 207 -18.19 -39.96 28.09
CA ILE A 207 -18.10 -39.98 26.62
C ILE A 207 -16.69 -40.36 26.17
N GLN A 208 -15.66 -39.73 26.76
CA GLN A 208 -14.27 -40.01 26.44
C GLN A 208 -13.94 -41.48 26.62
N ARG A 209 -14.22 -42.03 27.81
CA ARG A 209 -13.88 -43.42 28.13
C ARG A 209 -14.64 -44.41 27.27
N TYR A 210 -15.92 -44.14 26.99
CA TYR A 210 -16.72 -44.95 26.09
C TYR A 210 -16.12 -44.95 24.68
N LEU A 211 -15.78 -43.77 24.12
CA LEU A 211 -15.18 -43.66 22.80
C LEU A 211 -13.78 -44.28 22.73
N GLU A 212 -12.96 -44.15 23.78
CA GLU A 212 -11.67 -44.83 23.88
C GLU A 212 -11.86 -46.35 23.86
N CYS A 213 -12.85 -46.88 24.60
CA CYS A 213 -13.18 -48.31 24.58
C CYS A 213 -13.70 -48.77 23.20
N MET A 214 -14.54 -47.97 22.55
CA MET A 214 -15.02 -48.25 21.18
C MET A 214 -13.88 -48.23 20.16
N ALA A 215 -12.94 -47.29 20.28
CA ALA A 215 -11.75 -47.17 19.45
C ALA A 215 -10.75 -48.33 19.64
N VAL A 216 -10.85 -49.08 20.74
CA VAL A 216 -10.11 -50.33 20.93
C VAL A 216 -10.83 -51.47 20.18
N ARG A 217 -12.14 -51.60 20.44
CA ARG A 217 -12.94 -52.77 20.08
C ARG A 217 -13.35 -52.81 18.62
N THR A 218 -13.68 -51.66 18.04
CA THR A 218 -14.34 -51.55 16.73
C THR A 218 -13.52 -50.68 15.78
N THR A 219 -13.46 -51.08 14.51
CA THR A 219 -12.79 -50.29 13.47
C THR A 219 -13.73 -49.28 12.85
N ARG A 220 -14.99 -49.67 12.64
CA ARG A 220 -16.03 -48.87 12.03
C ARG A 220 -17.35 -49.08 12.78
N VAL A 221 -18.04 -47.98 13.12
CA VAL A 221 -19.31 -47.98 13.84
C VAL A 221 -20.27 -47.02 13.16
N GLU A 222 -21.56 -47.35 13.15
CA GLU A 222 -22.61 -46.44 12.66
C GLU A 222 -22.80 -45.30 13.66
N ALA A 223 -22.77 -44.05 13.21
CA ALA A 223 -22.84 -42.87 14.07
C ALA A 223 -24.12 -42.83 14.92
N SER A 224 -25.25 -43.22 14.33
CA SER A 224 -26.57 -43.31 14.97
C SER A 224 -26.63 -44.36 16.06
N SER A 225 -25.74 -45.36 16.04
CA SER A 225 -25.75 -46.47 17.01
C SER A 225 -25.06 -46.15 18.34
N LEU A 226 -24.33 -45.02 18.43
CA LEU A 226 -23.60 -44.65 19.63
C LEU A 226 -24.55 -44.20 20.75
N GLN A 227 -24.76 -45.09 21.73
CA GLN A 227 -25.59 -44.83 22.91
C GLN A 227 -24.71 -44.47 24.10
N ILE A 228 -24.73 -43.20 24.50
CA ILE A 228 -23.98 -42.76 25.69
C ILE A 228 -24.91 -42.46 26.87
N GLY A 229 -26.20 -42.19 26.66
CA GLY A 229 -27.12 -41.76 27.71
C GLY A 229 -28.21 -42.76 28.11
N GLU A 230 -29.16 -42.27 28.92
CA GLU A 230 -30.40 -43.00 29.23
C GLU A 230 -31.35 -43.09 28.04
N ASN A 231 -31.26 -42.12 27.12
CA ASN A 231 -32.08 -42.05 25.92
C ASN A 231 -31.60 -43.05 24.87
N GLU A 232 -32.56 -43.53 24.06
CA GLU A 232 -32.25 -44.35 22.88
C GLU A 232 -31.26 -43.63 21.96
N ALA A 233 -30.48 -44.42 21.23
CA ALA A 233 -29.57 -43.88 20.21
C ALA A 233 -30.39 -43.02 19.25
N SER A 234 -30.05 -41.74 19.18
CA SER A 234 -30.67 -40.81 18.26
C SER A 234 -29.61 -40.00 17.54
N GLU A 235 -29.93 -39.62 16.31
CA GLU A 235 -29.09 -38.75 15.50
C GLU A 235 -28.85 -37.40 16.19
N GLU A 236 -29.86 -36.89 16.92
CA GLU A 236 -29.76 -35.64 17.68
C GLU A 236 -28.70 -35.72 18.80
N VAL A 237 -28.66 -36.82 19.56
CA VAL A 237 -27.65 -37.01 20.61
C VAL A 237 -26.25 -37.10 20.00
N TYR A 238 -26.10 -37.80 18.88
CA TYR A 238 -24.83 -37.88 18.16
C TYR A 238 -24.34 -36.48 17.74
N ILE A 239 -25.19 -35.72 17.02
CA ILE A 239 -24.83 -34.41 16.46
C ILE A 239 -24.55 -33.37 17.56
N HIS A 240 -25.30 -33.39 18.67
CA HIS A 240 -25.19 -32.33 19.69
C HIS A 240 -24.18 -32.63 20.80
N GLU A 241 -23.90 -33.90 21.10
CA GLU A 241 -23.08 -34.27 22.25
C GLU A 241 -21.80 -35.01 21.87
N ILE A 242 -21.89 -36.00 20.97
CA ILE A 242 -20.80 -36.92 20.67
C ILE A 242 -19.86 -36.33 19.61
N GLU A 243 -20.40 -35.90 18.48
CA GLU A 243 -19.63 -35.34 17.38
C GLU A 243 -18.82 -34.08 17.79
N PRO A 244 -19.39 -33.10 18.51
CA PRO A 244 -18.63 -31.93 18.97
C PRO A 244 -17.51 -32.30 19.94
N TYR A 245 -17.69 -33.36 20.72
CA TYR A 245 -16.65 -33.88 21.61
C TYR A 245 -15.52 -34.56 20.83
N ILE A 246 -15.84 -35.39 19.83
CA ILE A 246 -14.86 -36.04 18.95
C ILE A 246 -13.98 -34.98 18.28
N LEU A 247 -14.59 -33.96 17.68
CA LEU A 247 -13.89 -32.94 16.90
C LEU A 247 -13.01 -32.01 17.73
N ASN A 248 -13.40 -31.66 18.95
CA ASN A 248 -12.73 -30.59 19.72
C ASN A 248 -11.84 -31.10 20.86
N GLU A 249 -12.18 -32.22 21.50
CA GLU A 249 -11.64 -32.57 22.82
C GLU A 249 -11.09 -34.00 22.90
N SER A 250 -11.61 -34.94 22.12
CA SER A 250 -11.36 -36.38 22.36
C SER A 250 -9.89 -36.79 22.27
N GLY A 251 -9.09 -36.14 21.41
CA GLY A 251 -7.72 -36.58 21.09
C GLY A 251 -7.67 -37.96 20.40
N ILE A 252 -8.82 -38.56 20.09
CA ILE A 252 -8.94 -39.85 19.40
C ILE A 252 -8.84 -39.59 17.91
N ALA A 253 -8.01 -40.35 17.20
CA ALA A 253 -7.90 -40.25 15.76
C ALA A 253 -9.08 -40.97 15.10
N VAL A 254 -10.01 -40.18 14.54
CA VAL A 254 -11.28 -40.65 14.00
C VAL A 254 -11.51 -40.05 12.61
N GLU A 255 -12.07 -40.84 11.70
CA GLU A 255 -12.58 -40.41 10.40
C GLU A 255 -14.10 -40.51 10.40
N ILE A 256 -14.79 -39.38 10.18
CA ILE A 256 -16.26 -39.32 10.16
C ILE A 256 -16.71 -39.22 8.71
N ASP A 257 -17.49 -40.20 8.25
CA ASP A 257 -18.12 -40.20 6.94
C ASP A 257 -19.62 -39.91 7.07
N HIS A 258 -19.98 -38.63 6.93
CA HIS A 258 -21.37 -38.19 6.94
C HIS A 258 -22.21 -38.73 5.78
N LYS A 259 -21.61 -39.17 4.67
CA LYS A 259 -22.39 -39.71 3.54
C LYS A 259 -22.91 -41.09 3.84
N THR A 260 -22.11 -41.91 4.51
CA THR A 260 -22.51 -43.26 4.90
C THR A 260 -23.05 -43.33 6.33
N GLY A 261 -22.85 -42.29 7.14
CA GLY A 261 -23.24 -42.27 8.54
C GLY A 261 -22.34 -43.12 9.43
N PHE A 262 -21.07 -43.32 9.05
CA PHE A 262 -20.13 -44.16 9.79
C PHE A 262 -18.92 -43.40 10.33
N ILE A 263 -18.40 -43.90 11.44
CA ILE A 263 -17.22 -43.41 12.12
C ILE A 263 -16.16 -44.51 12.10
N SER A 264 -14.95 -44.18 11.64
CA SER A 264 -13.83 -45.11 11.56
C SER A 264 -12.69 -44.69 12.49
N PHE A 265 -12.24 -45.60 13.36
CA PHE A 265 -11.16 -45.33 14.33
C PHE A 265 -9.80 -45.76 13.75
N SER A 266 -8.94 -44.79 13.42
CA SER A 266 -7.73 -45.03 12.61
C SER A 266 -6.58 -45.71 13.35
N ASN A 267 -6.53 -45.61 14.69
CA ASN A 267 -5.49 -46.24 15.51
C ASN A 267 -5.82 -47.67 15.98
N THR A 268 -6.99 -48.20 15.63
CA THR A 268 -7.44 -49.53 16.07
C THR A 268 -6.42 -50.62 15.78
N THR A 269 -5.84 -50.63 14.57
CA THR A 269 -4.87 -51.66 14.19
C THR A 269 -3.63 -51.63 15.08
N LYS A 270 -3.09 -50.44 15.37
CA LYS A 270 -1.91 -50.30 16.23
C LYS A 270 -2.21 -50.70 17.67
N MET A 271 -3.38 -50.33 18.19
CA MET A 271 -3.77 -50.72 19.54
C MET A 271 -4.06 -52.21 19.66
N ARG A 272 -4.76 -52.82 18.69
CA ARG A 272 -4.97 -54.28 18.65
C ARG A 272 -3.66 -55.04 18.59
N VAL A 273 -2.65 -54.51 17.91
CA VAL A 273 -1.30 -55.08 17.91
C VAL A 273 -0.67 -55.00 19.31
N LEU A 274 -0.80 -53.85 20.00
CA LEU A 274 -0.32 -53.70 21.38
C LEU A 274 -1.07 -54.61 22.36
N GLU A 275 -2.40 -54.69 22.30
CA GLU A 275 -3.18 -55.61 23.13
C GLU A 275 -2.86 -57.08 22.84
N ALA A 276 -2.61 -57.43 21.58
CA ALA A 276 -2.12 -58.77 21.23
C ALA A 276 -0.73 -59.04 21.83
N PHE A 277 0.15 -58.03 21.87
CA PHE A 277 1.44 -58.13 22.55
C PHE A 277 1.29 -58.25 24.07
N ASP A 278 0.38 -57.50 24.70
CA ASP A 278 0.13 -57.56 26.14
C ASP A 278 -0.51 -58.91 26.51
N GLY A 279 -1.48 -59.40 25.75
CA GLY A 279 -2.07 -60.73 25.94
C GLY A 279 -1.09 -61.88 25.66
N LEU A 280 -0.11 -61.68 24.77
CA LEU A 280 1.03 -62.60 24.63
C LEU A 280 1.95 -62.51 25.84
N ALA A 281 2.24 -61.32 26.35
CA ALA A 281 3.09 -61.10 27.51
C ALA A 281 2.51 -61.72 28.79
N GLU A 282 1.18 -61.70 28.97
CA GLU A 282 0.50 -62.40 30.09
C GLU A 282 0.59 -63.93 29.99
N ARG A 283 0.71 -64.49 28.78
CA ARG A 283 0.82 -65.94 28.54
C ARG A 283 2.25 -66.45 28.50
N VAL A 284 3.23 -65.55 28.40
CA VAL A 284 4.64 -65.91 28.52
C VAL A 284 4.94 -66.05 30.00
N ASP A 285 5.27 -67.28 30.42
CA ASP A 285 5.72 -67.56 31.78
C ASP A 285 6.77 -66.51 32.21
N PHE A 286 6.52 -65.84 33.34
CA PHE A 286 7.49 -64.97 34.00
C PHE A 286 8.74 -65.80 34.33
N HIS A 287 9.68 -65.88 33.39
CA HIS A 287 11.02 -66.32 33.71
C HIS A 287 11.61 -65.21 34.59
N PRO A 288 12.00 -65.50 35.85
CA PRO A 288 12.70 -64.52 36.65
C PRO A 288 13.89 -64.03 35.83
N PRO A 289 14.20 -62.72 35.84
CA PRO A 289 15.32 -62.20 35.07
C PRO A 289 16.53 -63.07 35.41
N ALA A 290 17.10 -63.72 34.38
CA ALA A 290 18.27 -64.57 34.53
C ALA A 290 19.23 -63.85 35.47
N LEU A 291 19.58 -64.51 36.60
CA LEU A 291 20.48 -64.01 37.64
C LEU A 291 21.53 -63.16 36.94
N ARG A 292 21.45 -61.83 37.13
CA ARG A 292 22.32 -60.87 36.44
C ARG A 292 23.73 -61.44 36.55
N ARG A 293 24.28 -61.94 35.44
CA ARG A 293 25.74 -62.15 35.36
C ARG A 293 26.30 -60.84 35.88
N LYS A 294 27.04 -60.87 37.00
CA LYS A 294 27.76 -59.69 37.48
C LYS A 294 28.46 -59.15 36.25
N ILE A 295 27.97 -58.05 35.71
CA ILE A 295 28.62 -57.40 34.58
C ILE A 295 29.96 -57.01 35.19
N ASP A 296 31.03 -57.62 34.70
CA ASP A 296 32.39 -57.30 35.12
C ASP A 296 32.71 -55.92 34.55
N ILE A 297 32.11 -54.89 35.16
CA ILE A 297 32.40 -53.50 34.84
C ILE A 297 33.76 -53.21 35.46
N ARG A 298 34.80 -53.52 34.69
CA ARG A 298 36.15 -53.11 35.03
C ARG A 298 36.22 -51.58 35.07
N PRO A 299 37.07 -50.99 35.94
CA PRO A 299 37.29 -49.54 35.97
C PRO A 299 37.59 -48.95 34.58
N GLU A 300 38.29 -49.71 33.73
CA GLU A 300 38.58 -49.35 32.34
C GLU A 300 37.33 -49.13 31.47
N HIS A 301 36.24 -49.87 31.70
CA HIS A 301 34.99 -49.70 30.95
C HIS A 301 34.28 -48.40 31.36
N LEU A 302 34.34 -48.04 32.65
CA LEU A 302 33.80 -46.77 33.14
C LEU A 302 34.61 -45.59 32.61
N LEU A 303 35.94 -45.71 32.58
CA LEU A 303 36.81 -44.71 31.96
C LEU A 303 36.50 -44.53 30.47
N ARG A 304 36.37 -45.60 29.69
CA ARG A 304 35.98 -45.48 28.26
C ARG A 304 34.59 -44.87 28.06
N ALA A 305 33.63 -45.21 28.92
CA ALA A 305 32.29 -44.62 28.86
C ALA A 305 32.31 -43.13 29.21
N HIS A 306 33.08 -42.74 30.23
CA HIS A 306 33.30 -41.36 30.62
C HIS A 306 33.98 -40.57 29.50
N ASP A 307 35.06 -41.09 28.91
CA ASP A 307 35.78 -40.44 27.81
C ASP A 307 34.88 -40.25 26.59
N ARG A 308 34.10 -41.28 26.22
CA ARG A 308 33.10 -41.18 25.16
C ARG A 308 32.04 -40.12 25.46
N SER A 309 31.53 -40.09 26.69
CA SER A 309 30.55 -39.08 27.12
C SER A 309 31.13 -37.67 27.06
N SER A 310 32.39 -37.49 27.47
CA SER A 310 33.11 -36.21 27.41
C SER A 310 33.34 -35.74 25.98
N ILE A 311 33.65 -36.67 25.06
CA ILE A 311 33.80 -36.37 23.63
C ILE A 311 32.45 -35.96 23.02
N ILE A 312 31.37 -36.70 23.30
CA ILE A 312 30.02 -36.39 22.80
C ILE A 312 29.56 -35.03 23.34
N HIS A 313 29.77 -34.76 24.63
CA HIS A 313 29.39 -33.48 25.23
C HIS A 313 30.18 -32.31 24.63
N ARG A 314 31.49 -32.47 24.36
CA ARG A 314 32.28 -31.45 23.66
C ARG A 314 31.78 -31.23 22.23
N LEU A 315 31.49 -32.30 21.49
CA LEU A 315 30.94 -32.20 20.14
C LEU A 315 29.59 -31.47 20.15
N GLN A 316 28.72 -31.78 21.10
CA GLN A 316 27.44 -31.10 21.26
C GLN A 316 27.63 -29.60 21.49
N HIS A 317 28.51 -29.22 22.43
CA HIS A 317 28.80 -27.81 22.71
C HIS A 317 29.33 -27.07 21.48
N THR A 318 30.26 -27.67 20.72
CA THR A 318 30.77 -27.08 19.47
C THR A 318 29.68 -26.98 18.40
N CYS A 319 28.77 -27.95 18.30
CA CYS A 319 27.62 -27.89 17.40
C CYS A 319 26.63 -26.78 17.80
N GLU A 320 26.43 -26.56 19.10
CA GLU A 320 25.59 -25.48 19.63
C GLU A 320 26.21 -24.11 19.35
N GLU A 321 27.49 -23.90 19.67
CA GLU A 321 28.21 -22.65 19.38
C GLU A 321 28.21 -22.31 17.87
N THR A 322 28.46 -23.31 17.00
CA THR A 322 28.41 -23.10 15.55
C THR A 322 26.99 -22.86 15.03
N ALA A 323 25.96 -23.39 15.70
CA ALA A 323 24.57 -23.08 15.37
C ALA A 323 24.18 -21.66 15.83
N GLU A 324 24.64 -21.24 17.01
CA GLU A 324 24.43 -19.89 17.53
C GLU A 324 25.16 -18.83 16.68
N ALA A 325 26.42 -19.06 16.30
CA ALA A 325 27.16 -18.18 15.40
C ALA A 325 26.49 -18.04 14.03
N ARG A 326 25.92 -19.12 13.49
CA ARG A 326 25.10 -19.09 12.26
C ARG A 326 23.82 -18.28 12.44
N ARG A 327 23.13 -18.41 13.58
CA ARG A 327 21.93 -17.60 13.90
C ARG A 327 22.26 -16.12 14.03
N GLN A 328 23.36 -15.78 14.72
CA GLN A 328 23.83 -14.40 14.85
C GLN A 328 24.21 -13.81 13.49
N SER A 329 25.00 -14.52 12.68
CA SER A 329 25.35 -14.07 11.32
C SER A 329 24.13 -13.89 10.42
N ALA A 330 23.11 -14.75 10.54
CA ALA A 330 21.85 -14.60 9.80
C ALA A 330 21.08 -13.35 10.24
N LYS A 331 21.04 -13.08 11.56
CA LYS A 331 20.40 -11.89 12.12
C LYS A 331 21.11 -10.60 11.70
N GLU A 332 22.44 -10.57 11.73
CA GLU A 332 23.25 -9.43 11.27
C GLU A 332 23.04 -9.14 9.78
N ARG A 333 22.95 -10.18 8.93
CA ARG A 333 22.62 -10.02 7.50
C ARG A 333 21.22 -9.45 7.31
N GLU A 334 20.23 -9.95 8.04
CA GLU A 334 18.85 -9.44 7.97
C GLU A 334 18.77 -7.97 8.44
N GLU A 335 19.50 -7.61 9.50
CA GLU A 335 19.61 -6.22 9.98
C GLU A 335 20.29 -5.31 8.94
N ALA A 336 21.38 -5.76 8.31
CA ALA A 336 22.05 -5.02 7.24
C ALA A 336 21.18 -4.85 5.99
N GLU A 337 20.42 -5.87 5.59
CA GLU A 337 19.44 -5.80 4.50
C GLU A 337 18.33 -4.80 4.80
N ARG A 338 17.82 -4.80 6.04
CA ARG A 338 16.81 -3.81 6.49
C ARG A 338 17.36 -2.39 6.48
N GLU A 339 18.62 -2.19 6.88
CA GLU A 339 19.27 -0.88 6.86
C GLU A 339 19.52 -0.37 5.43
N ASN A 340 20.01 -1.23 4.54
CA ASN A 340 20.14 -0.92 3.10
C ASN A 340 18.80 -0.55 2.48
N ALA A 341 17.74 -1.34 2.74
CA ALA A 341 16.39 -1.05 2.26
C ALA A 341 15.83 0.28 2.80
N ARG A 342 16.25 0.69 4.01
CA ARG A 342 15.89 2.00 4.58
C ARG A 342 16.64 3.13 3.88
N LEU A 343 17.94 2.97 3.63
CA LEU A 343 18.76 3.95 2.92
C LEU A 343 18.28 4.15 1.47
N GLU A 344 17.93 3.07 0.76
CA GLU A 344 17.35 3.16 -0.58
C GLU A 344 16.03 3.94 -0.61
N ARG A 345 15.16 3.76 0.40
CA ARG A 345 13.92 4.54 0.51
C ARG A 345 14.20 6.02 0.69
N ILE A 346 15.16 6.38 1.54
CA ILE A 346 15.55 7.78 1.78
C ILE A 346 16.09 8.40 0.49
N GLN A 347 17.00 7.73 -0.21
CA GLN A 347 17.55 8.22 -1.49
C GLN A 347 16.47 8.37 -2.57
N ASN A 348 15.51 7.44 -2.63
CA ASN A 348 14.40 7.53 -3.58
C ASN A 348 13.43 8.68 -3.25
N GLU A 349 13.19 8.96 -1.97
CA GLU A 349 12.42 10.13 -1.54
C GLU A 349 13.14 11.45 -1.84
N GLU A 350 14.45 11.52 -1.63
CA GLU A 350 15.27 12.69 -1.99
C GLU A 350 15.25 12.95 -3.50
N LYS A 351 15.48 11.92 -4.33
CA LYS A 351 15.37 12.04 -5.80
C LYS A 351 14.00 12.54 -6.25
N LYS A 352 12.91 12.07 -5.62
CA LYS A 352 11.55 12.56 -5.90
C LYS A 352 11.37 14.03 -5.53
N LYS A 353 11.87 14.45 -4.35
CA LYS A 353 11.83 15.84 -3.91
C LYS A 353 12.63 16.76 -4.84
N GLU A 354 13.82 16.34 -5.24
CA GLU A 354 14.64 17.09 -6.20
C GLU A 354 13.98 17.20 -7.58
N ALA A 355 13.38 16.11 -8.09
CA ALA A 355 12.65 16.13 -9.35
C ALA A 355 11.44 17.09 -9.31
N VAL A 356 10.71 17.11 -8.19
CA VAL A 356 9.60 18.07 -7.98
C VAL A 356 10.12 19.51 -7.93
N ARG A 357 11.23 19.78 -7.24
CA ARG A 357 11.85 21.11 -7.18
C ARG A 357 12.28 21.59 -8.56
N LEU A 358 13.00 20.75 -9.32
CA LEU A 358 13.42 21.05 -10.69
C LEU A 358 12.23 21.30 -11.63
N ALA A 359 11.14 20.54 -11.48
CA ALA A 359 9.93 20.76 -12.26
C ALA A 359 9.24 22.10 -11.92
N GLN A 360 9.24 22.50 -10.64
CA GLN A 360 8.74 23.81 -10.22
C GLN A 360 9.61 24.96 -10.75
N GLU A 361 10.94 24.84 -10.66
CA GLU A 361 11.89 25.80 -11.21
C GLU A 361 11.71 25.94 -12.74
N ALA A 362 11.56 24.82 -13.46
CA ALA A 362 11.32 24.81 -14.90
C ALA A 362 9.99 25.47 -15.29
N ARG A 363 8.91 25.24 -14.51
CA ARG A 363 7.62 25.92 -14.68
C ARG A 363 7.75 27.43 -14.47
N GLY A 364 8.42 27.84 -13.39
CA GLY A 364 8.67 29.26 -13.11
C GLY A 364 9.48 29.95 -14.20
N LEU A 365 10.50 29.28 -14.74
CA LEU A 365 11.28 29.78 -15.88
C LEU A 365 10.44 29.91 -17.15
N ALA A 366 9.58 28.93 -17.45
CA ALA A 366 8.69 28.96 -18.61
C ALA A 366 7.65 30.11 -18.50
N GLU A 367 7.05 30.31 -17.32
CA GLU A 367 6.13 31.42 -17.05
C GLU A 367 6.83 32.78 -17.21
N TYR A 368 8.05 32.91 -16.68
CA TYR A 368 8.85 34.13 -16.82
C TYR A 368 9.20 34.42 -18.30
N GLN A 369 9.62 33.39 -19.04
CA GLN A 369 9.90 33.52 -20.48
C GLN A 369 8.66 33.92 -21.27
N GLU A 370 7.49 33.35 -20.96
CA GLU A 370 6.26 33.71 -21.65
C GLU A 370 5.83 35.14 -21.33
N HIS A 371 6.00 35.60 -20.08
CA HIS A 371 5.79 37.00 -19.72
C HIS A 371 6.74 37.96 -20.48
N ILE A 372 8.03 37.62 -20.62
CA ILE A 372 8.96 38.38 -21.48
C ILE A 372 8.48 38.41 -22.93
N ASN A 373 8.04 37.27 -23.47
CA ASN A 373 7.55 37.17 -24.84
C ASN A 373 6.30 38.03 -25.05
N GLN A 374 5.34 38.00 -24.12
CA GLN A 374 4.15 38.86 -24.15
C GLN A 374 4.53 40.34 -24.15
N ASN A 375 5.50 40.76 -23.34
CA ASN A 375 6.00 42.14 -23.32
C ASN A 375 6.70 42.52 -24.63
N ARG A 376 7.49 41.62 -25.22
CA ARG A 376 8.08 41.82 -26.55
C ARG A 376 6.98 41.99 -27.61
N ARG A 377 5.92 41.17 -27.58
CA ARG A 377 4.76 41.28 -28.49
C ARG A 377 4.04 42.63 -28.34
N LYS A 378 3.84 43.12 -27.10
CA LYS A 378 3.30 44.47 -26.83
C LYS A 378 4.17 45.57 -27.44
N VAL A 379 5.49 45.47 -27.34
CA VAL A 379 6.43 46.43 -27.95
C VAL A 379 6.33 46.40 -29.48
N VAL A 380 6.23 45.21 -30.09
CA VAL A 380 6.05 45.07 -31.55
C VAL A 380 4.74 45.74 -32.00
N LEU A 381 3.63 45.52 -31.30
CA LEU A 381 2.35 46.17 -31.62
C LEU A 381 2.46 47.69 -31.52
N ARG A 382 3.13 48.22 -30.49
CA ARG A 382 3.35 49.66 -30.33
C ARG A 382 4.15 50.25 -31.51
N ARG A 383 5.26 49.60 -31.88
CA ARG A 383 6.09 50.02 -33.03
C ARG A 383 5.33 49.96 -34.35
N LEU A 384 4.45 48.98 -34.53
CA LEU A 384 3.61 48.89 -35.73
C LEU A 384 2.55 49.99 -35.78
N LYS A 385 1.93 50.33 -34.65
CA LYS A 385 1.00 51.48 -34.54
C LYS A 385 1.68 52.81 -34.86
N GLU A 386 2.93 52.98 -34.41
CA GLU A 386 3.74 54.17 -34.72
C GLU A 386 4.13 54.24 -36.21
N LYS A 387 4.55 53.11 -36.80
CA LYS A 387 5.01 53.04 -38.20
C LYS A 387 3.87 53.18 -39.22
N TYR A 388 2.71 52.57 -38.94
CA TYR A 388 1.55 52.55 -39.84
C TYR A 388 0.38 53.29 -39.18
N LYS A 389 0.27 54.60 -39.43
CA LYS A 389 -0.82 55.43 -38.90
C LYS A 389 -2.18 54.86 -39.32
N GLY A 390 -3.02 54.50 -38.33
CA GLY A 390 -4.33 53.88 -38.55
C GLY A 390 -4.34 52.35 -38.54
N PHE A 391 -3.20 51.70 -38.30
CA PHE A 391 -3.15 50.28 -37.98
C PHE A 391 -3.60 50.07 -36.54
N ASP A 392 -4.72 49.38 -36.33
CA ASP A 392 -5.17 48.97 -35.01
C ASP A 392 -5.31 47.45 -34.95
N ALA A 393 -4.75 46.86 -33.90
CA ALA A 393 -4.69 45.43 -33.69
C ALA A 393 -5.23 45.11 -32.28
N PRO A 394 -6.08 44.08 -32.12
CA PRO A 394 -6.63 43.71 -30.83
C PRO A 394 -5.55 43.46 -29.76
N PRO A 395 -5.65 44.05 -28.56
CA PRO A 395 -4.67 43.81 -27.49
C PRO A 395 -4.60 42.33 -27.04
N ALA A 396 -5.68 41.57 -27.27
CA ALA A 396 -5.75 40.14 -27.02
C ALA A 396 -4.73 39.31 -27.82
N LEU A 397 -4.22 39.82 -28.96
CA LEU A 397 -3.21 39.13 -29.77
C LEU A 397 -1.93 38.81 -28.98
N THR A 398 -1.57 39.65 -28.01
CA THR A 398 -0.32 39.46 -27.25
C THR A 398 -0.33 38.22 -26.35
N LEU A 399 -1.52 37.68 -26.05
CA LEU A 399 -1.72 36.52 -25.17
C LEU A 399 -1.67 35.18 -25.91
N ARG A 400 -1.67 35.20 -27.25
CA ARG A 400 -1.63 33.97 -28.06
C ARG A 400 -0.22 33.38 -28.13
N ALA A 401 -0.12 32.11 -28.51
CA ALA A 401 1.14 31.43 -28.75
C ALA A 401 2.00 32.20 -29.79
N SER A 402 3.32 32.02 -29.74
CA SER A 402 4.25 32.80 -30.58
C SER A 402 3.97 32.64 -32.08
N THR A 403 3.65 31.43 -32.52
CA THR A 403 3.31 31.09 -33.91
C THR A 403 2.05 31.83 -34.37
N ASP A 404 1.02 31.77 -33.55
CA ASP A 404 -0.30 32.33 -33.86
C ASP A 404 -0.24 33.87 -33.86
N PHE A 405 0.53 34.46 -32.93
CA PHE A 405 0.78 35.89 -32.91
C PHE A 405 1.41 36.36 -34.22
N VAL A 406 2.44 35.66 -34.71
CA VAL A 406 3.11 36.04 -35.96
C VAL A 406 2.16 35.90 -37.15
N GLN A 407 1.42 34.80 -37.25
CA GLN A 407 0.49 34.55 -38.35
C GLN A 407 -0.65 35.57 -38.39
N GLU A 408 -1.34 35.80 -37.27
CA GLU A 408 -2.45 36.76 -37.22
C GLU A 408 -1.98 38.20 -37.42
N LEU A 409 -0.84 38.58 -36.82
CA LEU A 409 -0.26 39.90 -37.00
C LEU A 409 0.13 40.15 -38.46
N THR A 410 0.74 39.16 -39.11
CA THR A 410 1.11 39.25 -40.52
C THR A 410 -0.14 39.41 -41.38
N THR A 411 -1.19 38.63 -41.11
CA THR A 411 -2.46 38.71 -41.85
C THR A 411 -3.11 40.09 -41.73
N LEU A 412 -3.19 40.64 -40.51
CA LEU A 412 -3.72 41.99 -40.26
C LEU A 412 -2.89 43.08 -40.93
N LEU A 413 -1.56 42.96 -40.87
CA LEU A 413 -0.66 43.94 -41.49
C LEU A 413 -0.78 43.91 -43.02
N THR A 414 -0.83 42.72 -43.63
CA THR A 414 -1.03 42.56 -45.08
C THR A 414 -2.37 43.14 -45.52
N ALA A 415 -3.45 42.93 -44.76
CA ALA A 415 -4.75 43.53 -45.05
C ALA A 415 -4.72 45.07 -44.96
N HIS A 416 -4.06 45.64 -43.96
CA HIS A 416 -3.91 47.09 -43.80
C HIS A 416 -3.08 47.71 -44.93
N LEU A 417 -1.96 47.08 -45.31
CA LEU A 417 -1.13 47.51 -46.43
C LEU A 417 -1.88 47.45 -47.76
N LYS A 418 -2.67 46.38 -47.99
CA LYS A 418 -3.50 46.25 -49.18
C LYS A 418 -4.54 47.38 -49.26
N LYS A 419 -5.20 47.72 -48.14
CA LYS A 419 -6.17 48.82 -48.06
C LYS A 419 -5.52 50.18 -48.33
N THR A 420 -4.36 50.46 -47.74
CA THR A 420 -3.64 51.73 -47.98
C THR A 420 -3.12 51.85 -49.41
N THR A 421 -2.63 50.76 -50.00
CA THR A 421 -2.26 50.75 -51.43
C THR A 421 -3.47 50.98 -52.32
N GLN A 422 -4.61 50.34 -52.04
CA GLN A 422 -5.86 50.55 -52.77
C GLN A 422 -6.35 52.00 -52.70
N GLN A 423 -6.27 52.63 -51.52
CA GLN A 423 -6.59 54.06 -51.36
C GLN A 423 -5.66 54.94 -52.19
N LYS A 424 -4.34 54.71 -52.14
CA LYS A 424 -3.38 55.44 -52.98
C LYS A 424 -3.66 55.25 -54.47
N THR A 425 -3.99 54.04 -54.91
CA THR A 425 -4.35 53.81 -56.32
C THR A 425 -5.66 54.51 -56.69
N ALA A 426 -6.64 54.56 -55.78
CA ALA A 426 -7.89 55.28 -56.00
C ALA A 426 -7.66 56.80 -56.09
N ASP A 427 -6.79 57.35 -55.23
CA ASP A 427 -6.41 58.77 -55.25
C ASP A 427 -5.65 59.12 -56.53
N VAL A 428 -4.69 58.30 -56.96
CA VAL A 428 -4.00 58.48 -58.26
C VAL A 428 -5.00 58.41 -59.42
N THR A 429 -5.94 57.46 -59.38
CA THR A 429 -6.98 57.35 -60.41
C THR A 429 -7.86 58.61 -60.43
N LYS A 430 -8.26 59.11 -59.26
CA LYS A 430 -9.02 60.36 -59.11
C LYS A 430 -8.24 61.58 -59.61
N MET A 431 -6.93 61.64 -59.34
CA MET A 431 -6.05 62.71 -59.81
C MET A 431 -5.86 62.65 -61.34
N ASN A 432 -5.72 61.46 -61.92
CA ASN A 432 -5.70 61.28 -63.37
C ASN A 432 -7.01 61.72 -64.04
N HIS A 433 -8.17 61.42 -63.43
CA HIS A 433 -9.45 61.93 -63.90
C HIS A 433 -9.54 63.46 -63.83
N PHE A 434 -9.02 64.05 -62.75
CA PHE A 434 -8.95 65.50 -62.60
C PHE A 434 -8.04 66.15 -63.64
N GLU A 435 -6.82 65.64 -63.84
CA GLU A 435 -5.91 66.14 -64.88
C GLU A 435 -6.51 66.03 -66.29
N ARG A 436 -7.21 64.93 -66.58
CA ARG A 436 -7.89 64.74 -67.86
C ARG A 436 -9.00 65.76 -68.07
N ALA A 437 -9.81 66.04 -67.05
CA ALA A 437 -10.84 67.08 -67.10
C ALA A 437 -10.24 68.48 -67.30
N CYS A 438 -9.12 68.80 -66.61
CA CYS A 438 -8.38 70.06 -66.84
C CYS A 438 -7.87 70.18 -68.28
N ARG A 439 -7.29 69.11 -68.84
CA ARG A 439 -6.81 69.10 -70.24
C ARG A 439 -7.95 69.28 -71.24
N GLU A 440 -9.09 68.63 -71.03
CA GLU A 440 -10.26 68.77 -71.90
C GLU A 440 -10.82 70.21 -71.92
N LEU A 441 -10.73 70.94 -70.81
CA LEU A 441 -11.07 72.37 -70.74
C LEU A 441 -9.99 73.29 -71.34
N GLU A 442 -8.71 72.91 -71.28
CA GLU A 442 -7.60 73.70 -71.84
C GLU A 442 -7.46 73.58 -73.35
N ILE A 443 -7.71 72.42 -73.97
CA ILE A 443 -7.51 72.19 -75.40
C ILE A 443 -8.25 73.23 -76.29
N PRO A 444 -9.53 73.57 -76.05
CA PRO A 444 -10.22 74.59 -76.83
C PRO A 444 -9.59 75.97 -76.66
N LYS A 445 -9.13 76.31 -75.45
CA LYS A 445 -8.47 77.59 -75.16
C LYS A 445 -7.12 77.69 -75.86
N ARG A 446 -6.31 76.63 -75.84
CA ARG A 446 -5.02 76.58 -76.56
C ARG A 446 -5.22 76.69 -78.07
N LYS A 447 -6.21 75.98 -78.63
CA LYS A 447 -6.54 76.09 -80.06
C LYS A 447 -6.99 77.50 -80.47
N ALA A 448 -7.71 78.21 -79.60
CA ALA A 448 -8.09 79.60 -79.84
C ALA A 448 -6.86 80.52 -79.86
N ILE A 449 -5.95 80.36 -78.89
CA ILE A 449 -4.69 81.12 -78.81
C ILE A 449 -3.80 80.83 -80.03
N GLU A 450 -3.62 79.56 -80.41
CA GLU A 450 -2.82 79.19 -81.59
C GLU A 450 -3.39 79.78 -82.90
N LEU A 451 -4.72 79.87 -83.02
CA LEU A 451 -5.38 80.51 -84.17
C LEU A 451 -5.12 82.02 -84.18
N GLU A 452 -5.20 82.66 -83.01
CA GLU A 452 -4.95 84.10 -82.85
C GLU A 452 -3.47 84.43 -83.14
N GLU A 453 -2.52 83.62 -82.66
CA GLU A 453 -1.09 83.72 -82.97
C GLU A 453 -0.80 83.49 -84.46
N LEU A 454 -1.48 82.53 -85.12
CA LEU A 454 -1.36 82.32 -86.56
C LEU A 454 -1.88 83.50 -87.37
N GLU A 455 -2.98 84.13 -86.95
CA GLU A 455 -3.50 85.35 -87.57
C GLU A 455 -2.54 86.52 -87.38
N GLN A 456 -1.97 86.70 -86.18
CA GLN A 456 -0.94 87.70 -85.91
C GLN A 456 0.29 87.48 -86.79
N HIS A 457 0.82 86.25 -86.86
CA HIS A 457 1.97 85.94 -87.72
C HIS A 457 1.67 86.14 -89.22
N LYS A 458 0.44 85.90 -89.67
CA LYS A 458 0.02 86.17 -91.04
C LYS A 458 -0.03 87.68 -91.32
N ALA A 459 -0.51 88.46 -90.35
CA ALA A 459 -0.50 89.92 -90.41
C ALA A 459 0.93 90.51 -90.41
N GLU A 460 1.81 89.99 -89.55
CA GLU A 460 3.23 90.36 -89.52
C GLU A 460 3.93 90.04 -90.84
N ARG A 461 3.69 88.85 -91.42
CA ARG A 461 4.24 88.49 -92.74
C ARG A 461 3.73 89.40 -93.85
N ALA A 462 2.46 89.83 -93.79
CA ALA A 462 1.90 90.78 -94.75
C ALA A 462 2.56 92.16 -94.61
N ALA A 463 2.71 92.67 -93.38
CA ALA A 463 3.39 93.94 -93.10
C ALA A 463 4.87 93.90 -93.49
N ALA A 464 5.57 92.78 -93.24
CA ALA A 464 6.96 92.59 -93.66
C ALA A 464 7.10 92.60 -95.19
N ARG A 465 6.15 92.01 -95.93
CA ARG A 465 6.12 92.07 -97.40
C ARG A 465 5.89 93.49 -97.92
N GLU A 466 4.97 94.24 -97.30
CA GLU A 466 4.68 95.61 -97.72
C GLU A 466 5.90 96.53 -97.48
N ASN A 467 6.54 96.41 -96.31
CA ASN A 467 7.78 97.12 -96.02
C ASN A 467 8.92 96.77 -96.99
N PHE A 468 9.06 95.49 -97.35
CA PHE A 468 10.05 95.05 -98.33
C PHE A 468 9.79 95.66 -99.72
N LEU A 469 8.52 95.73 -100.15
CA LEU A 469 8.13 96.35 -101.41
C LEU A 469 8.37 97.88 -101.41
N ILE A 470 8.13 98.55 -100.28
CA ILE A 470 8.43 99.99 -100.11
C ILE A 470 9.93 100.23 -100.19
N GLN A 471 10.75 99.40 -99.53
CA GLN A 471 12.20 99.50 -99.63
C GLN A 471 12.69 99.27 -101.07
N HIS A 472 12.16 98.27 -101.77
CA HIS A 472 12.50 98.01 -103.17
C HIS A 472 12.11 99.18 -104.10
N ARG A 473 10.98 99.86 -103.87
CA ARG A 473 10.62 101.07 -104.63
C ARG A 473 11.58 102.22 -104.36
N LYS A 474 11.92 102.48 -103.09
CA LYS A 474 12.90 103.52 -102.72
C LYS A 474 14.27 103.24 -103.32
N GLU A 475 14.71 101.99 -103.32
CA GLU A 475 15.99 101.59 -103.90
C GLU A 475 15.98 101.69 -105.43
N PHE A 476 14.86 101.36 -106.08
CA PHE A 476 14.68 101.55 -107.51
C PHE A 476 14.72 103.04 -107.91
N GLU A 477 14.01 103.91 -107.18
CA GLU A 477 14.06 105.36 -107.40
C GLU A 477 15.47 105.93 -107.21
N LYS A 478 16.19 105.49 -106.17
CA LYS A 478 17.59 105.87 -105.95
C LYS A 478 18.49 105.44 -107.12
N ARG A 479 18.34 104.21 -107.63
CA ARG A 479 19.10 103.72 -108.80
C ARG A 479 18.78 104.48 -110.09
N GLN A 480 17.54 104.95 -110.26
CA GLN A 480 17.19 105.80 -111.40
C GLN A 480 17.88 107.17 -111.32
N LEU A 481 17.95 107.76 -110.11
CA LEU A 481 18.69 108.99 -109.84
C LEU A 481 20.19 108.83 -110.09
N ASP A 482 20.78 107.74 -109.58
CA ASP A 482 22.20 107.42 -109.81
C ASP A 482 22.50 107.23 -111.30
N ASN A 483 21.61 106.55 -112.05
CA ASN A 483 21.75 106.40 -113.51
C ASN A 483 21.69 107.73 -114.28
N GLN A 484 20.90 108.71 -113.82
CA GLN A 484 20.88 110.04 -114.43
C GLN A 484 22.18 110.80 -114.18
N ILE A 485 22.80 110.63 -113.01
CA ILE A 485 24.10 111.22 -112.67
C ILE A 485 25.22 110.52 -113.46
N LEU A 486 25.20 109.20 -113.56
CA LEU A 486 26.18 108.38 -114.29
C LEU A 486 26.15 108.63 -115.81
N LYS A 487 25.02 109.05 -116.39
CA LYS A 487 24.94 109.45 -117.81
C LYS A 487 25.91 110.58 -118.19
N LYS A 488 26.33 111.42 -117.23
CA LYS A 488 27.34 112.48 -117.45
C LYS A 488 28.77 111.95 -117.57
N PHE A 489 29.04 110.74 -117.10
CA PHE A 489 30.36 110.10 -117.08
C PHE A 489 30.55 109.03 -118.16
N ILE A 490 29.62 108.91 -119.12
CA ILE A 490 29.64 107.87 -120.18
C ILE A 490 30.91 107.95 -121.05
N LYS A 491 31.52 109.13 -121.21
CA LYS A 491 32.78 109.26 -121.96
C LYS A 491 34.02 108.86 -121.13
N GLU A 492 33.90 108.79 -119.80
CA GLU A 492 35.00 108.43 -118.88
C GLU A 492 34.90 106.95 -118.44
N ALA A 493 33.70 106.35 -118.46
CA ALA A 493 33.47 104.93 -118.13
C ALA A 493 34.04 103.94 -119.16
N ALA A 494 34.17 104.35 -120.44
CA ALA A 494 34.80 103.52 -121.48
C ALA A 494 36.30 103.27 -121.24
N VAL A 495 36.96 104.14 -120.45
CA VAL A 495 38.40 104.03 -120.11
C VAL A 495 38.63 103.18 -118.85
N PHE A 496 37.58 102.94 -118.03
CA PHE A 496 37.70 102.23 -116.75
C PHE A 496 37.28 100.73 -116.82
N ALA A 497 36.41 100.34 -117.76
CA ALA A 497 35.85 98.99 -117.84
C ALA A 497 36.80 97.93 -118.43
N GLU A 498 37.84 98.31 -119.19
CA GLU A 498 38.88 97.38 -119.65
C GLU A 498 39.85 96.94 -118.54
N GLN A 499 39.86 97.62 -117.39
CA GLN A 499 40.88 97.42 -116.35
C GLN A 499 40.47 96.57 -115.15
N THR A 500 39.24 96.03 -115.07
CA THR A 500 38.82 95.29 -113.86
C THR A 500 37.88 94.12 -114.13
N GLN A 501 38.42 93.06 -114.74
CA GLN A 501 37.94 91.69 -114.59
C GLN A 501 38.65 91.00 -113.41
N MET A 502 37.94 90.04 -112.78
CA MET A 502 38.40 89.01 -111.84
C MET A 502 38.38 89.36 -110.33
N LYS A 503 37.36 88.85 -109.62
CA LYS A 503 37.48 87.70 -108.68
C LYS A 503 36.20 87.56 -107.85
N GLY A 504 35.37 86.59 -108.22
CA GLY A 504 34.23 86.13 -107.42
C GLY A 504 34.70 85.37 -106.17
N LYS A 505 34.03 85.62 -105.04
CA LYS A 505 34.19 84.86 -103.81
C LYS A 505 33.02 83.90 -103.66
N THR A 506 33.32 82.62 -103.45
CA THR A 506 32.40 81.53 -103.15
C THR A 506 31.68 81.74 -101.82
N SER A 507 30.44 81.25 -101.73
CA SER A 507 29.50 81.50 -100.63
C SER A 507 29.77 80.60 -99.42
N LYS A 508 29.64 81.13 -98.20
CA LYS A 508 29.75 80.40 -96.91
C LYS A 508 28.90 79.13 -96.82
N ARG A 509 27.84 79.03 -97.62
CA ARG A 509 26.95 77.85 -97.67
C ARG A 509 27.66 76.62 -98.25
N ASP A 510 28.49 76.83 -99.27
CA ASP A 510 29.18 75.74 -99.96
C ASP A 510 30.32 75.16 -99.10
N GLU A 511 31.00 76.02 -98.32
CA GLU A 511 31.98 75.57 -97.30
C GLU A 511 31.33 74.72 -96.19
N GLN A 512 30.13 75.09 -95.72
CA GLN A 512 29.44 74.34 -94.66
C GLN A 512 28.89 72.99 -95.15
N GLN A 513 28.42 72.90 -96.39
CA GLN A 513 28.00 71.62 -96.98
C GLN A 513 29.18 70.68 -97.21
N MET A 514 30.32 71.19 -97.67
CA MET A 514 31.55 70.40 -97.83
C MET A 514 32.04 69.79 -96.50
N LEU A 515 32.03 70.58 -95.41
CA LEU A 515 32.44 70.10 -94.08
C LEU A 515 31.49 69.02 -93.51
N LEU A 516 30.18 69.17 -93.72
CA LEU A 516 29.19 68.19 -93.25
C LEU A 516 29.27 66.88 -94.04
N GLN A 517 29.67 66.95 -95.32
CA GLN A 517 29.89 65.78 -96.17
C GLN A 517 31.17 65.03 -95.77
N GLN A 518 32.26 65.75 -95.49
CA GLN A 518 33.51 65.17 -94.98
C GLN A 518 33.31 64.40 -93.66
N GLU A 519 32.47 64.91 -92.74
CA GLU A 519 32.26 64.25 -91.45
C GLU A 519 31.27 63.08 -91.50
N ARG A 520 30.42 63.03 -92.55
CA ARG A 520 29.64 61.82 -92.85
C ARG A 520 30.51 60.70 -93.42
N GLU A 521 31.46 61.02 -94.30
CA GLU A 521 32.38 60.04 -94.89
C GLU A 521 33.30 59.43 -93.82
N ARG A 522 33.80 60.24 -92.87
CA ARG A 522 34.61 59.77 -91.74
C ARG A 522 33.87 58.81 -90.80
N LEU A 523 32.57 59.00 -90.57
CA LEU A 523 31.76 58.14 -89.69
C LEU A 523 31.27 56.85 -90.38
N GLN A 524 31.35 56.77 -91.71
CA GLN A 524 30.95 55.58 -92.49
C GLN A 524 32.12 54.63 -92.81
N GLY A 525 33.34 54.93 -92.34
CA GLY A 525 34.43 53.95 -92.29
C GLY A 525 35.10 53.62 -93.62
N LEU A 526 35.29 54.62 -94.50
CA LEU A 526 36.26 54.58 -95.61
C LEU A 526 37.58 55.25 -95.22
#